data_AF-A0A6I2FG83-F1
#
_entry.id   AF-A0A6I2FG83-F1
#
_cell.length_a   1.000
_cell.length_b   1.000
_cell.length_c   1.000
_cell.angle_alpha   90.00
_cell.angle_beta   90.00
_cell.angle_gamma   90.00
#
_symmetry.space_group_name_H-M   'P 1'
#
loop_
_entity.id
_entity.type
_entity.pdbx_description
1 polymer ?
#
loop_
_entity_poly.entity_id
_entity_poly.type
_entity_poly.pdbx_seq_one_letter_code
_entity_poly.pdbx_strand_id
1 'polypeptide(L)'
;MAGFWGKRKREEQELQAQDADLAQRAKSALVAADERVRVTADELVFAEAELGSEATADLRTALASVREHLGEAFRLNQLNHDEIPDTAEELRSRNARIAQLCDWAEDLLDERTSALAEKIARARRAPEIIAGVRADASRLRSRIPHARETIERLAARYSHEALAQVESNPAEAEQLLGFAEHSSGVAERRREAGQREQANLALEASTESVRRAAALLDAVETFEVEALRAESTLAAIVEDSRGDIAVALNEPYNAGVTAAITQLQGALAALPAAGVNVDPFTQLNRLREANAGLDAAIAAARERAARPIPPLEHVQHAIDDADRQLAVASNVIAGHRGWIGADARTRLAESERIRLDLDRFLGAPAATITVIDEDHREQAMAMARRVAYLAGEALQLAQRDIDSSRPQDPYGGGGNWGGGPGWGGGRRGGGGDMMGGILGGLVIGSVLDGIFD
;
A
#
# COMPACT_ATOMS: atom_id res chain seq x y z
N MET A 1 21.83 51.03 -55.72
CA MET A 1 20.35 51.08 -55.83
C MET A 1 19.74 49.99 -56.74
N ALA A 2 20.51 49.15 -57.44
CA ALA A 2 19.97 48.10 -58.34
C ALA A 2 19.58 46.77 -57.67
N GLY A 3 20.03 46.49 -56.44
CA GLY A 3 19.78 45.21 -55.75
C GLY A 3 18.39 45.06 -55.10
N PHE A 4 17.68 46.18 -54.83
CA PHE A 4 16.38 46.16 -54.13
C PHE A 4 15.22 45.77 -55.07
N TRP A 5 15.23 46.26 -56.31
CA TRP A 5 14.23 45.91 -57.34
C TRP A 5 14.35 44.46 -57.81
N GLY A 6 15.57 43.92 -57.88
CA GLY A 6 15.80 42.51 -58.24
C GLY A 6 15.39 41.52 -57.15
N LYS A 7 15.53 41.90 -55.87
CA LYS A 7 15.03 41.09 -54.74
C LYS A 7 13.49 41.08 -54.69
N ARG A 8 12.86 42.25 -54.78
CA ARG A 8 11.40 42.39 -54.76
C ARG A 8 10.71 41.64 -55.91
N LYS A 9 11.28 41.68 -57.13
CA LYS A 9 10.77 40.91 -58.27
C LYS A 9 10.94 39.38 -58.10
N ARG A 10 12.02 38.94 -57.43
CA ARG A 10 12.20 37.51 -57.10
C ARG A 10 11.21 37.06 -56.03
N GLU A 11 11.01 37.86 -54.99
CA GLU A 11 10.01 37.61 -53.94
C GLU A 11 8.59 37.52 -54.52
N GLU A 12 8.22 38.42 -55.44
CA GLU A 12 6.93 38.37 -56.16
C GLU A 12 6.77 37.11 -57.04
N GLN A 13 7.84 36.68 -57.71
CA GLN A 13 7.84 35.44 -58.50
C GLN A 13 7.74 34.18 -57.63
N GLU A 14 8.42 34.16 -56.49
CA GLU A 14 8.33 33.07 -55.51
C GLU A 14 6.93 32.97 -54.91
N LEU A 15 6.32 34.11 -54.54
CA LEU A 15 4.94 34.18 -54.07
C LEU A 15 3.93 33.68 -55.11
N GLN A 16 4.08 34.11 -56.38
CA GLN A 16 3.22 33.61 -57.46
C GLN A 16 3.35 32.10 -57.68
N ALA A 17 4.57 31.54 -57.55
CA ALA A 17 4.78 30.11 -57.64
C ALA A 17 4.12 29.35 -56.48
N GLN A 18 4.21 29.87 -55.25
CA GLN A 18 3.53 29.31 -54.08
C GLN A 18 2.01 29.36 -54.22
N ASP A 19 1.46 30.46 -54.73
CA ASP A 19 0.02 30.60 -54.97
C ASP A 19 -0.48 29.62 -56.03
N ALA A 20 0.31 29.39 -57.09
CA ALA A 20 -0.01 28.40 -58.12
C ALA A 20 0.03 26.97 -57.57
N ASP A 21 1.02 26.63 -56.73
CA ASP A 21 1.10 25.34 -56.05
C ASP A 21 -0.08 25.11 -55.11
N LEU A 22 -0.43 26.12 -54.29
CA LEU A 22 -1.60 26.08 -53.42
C LEU A 22 -2.90 25.89 -54.20
N ALA A 23 -3.07 26.59 -55.31
CA ALA A 23 -4.24 26.43 -56.18
C ALA A 23 -4.33 25.01 -56.78
N GLN A 24 -3.19 24.44 -57.19
CA GLN A 24 -3.14 23.08 -57.71
C GLN A 24 -3.44 22.04 -56.62
N ARG A 25 -2.90 22.23 -55.40
CA ARG A 25 -3.21 21.39 -54.24
C ARG A 25 -4.68 21.47 -53.87
N ALA A 26 -5.26 22.67 -53.81
CA ALA A 26 -6.67 22.87 -53.49
C ALA A 26 -7.59 22.13 -54.48
N LYS A 27 -7.29 22.21 -55.79
CA LYS A 27 -8.04 21.46 -56.82
C LYS A 27 -7.92 19.96 -56.67
N SER A 28 -6.71 19.47 -56.38
CA SER A 28 -6.45 18.03 -56.22
C SER A 28 -7.14 17.49 -54.97
N ALA A 29 -7.07 18.22 -53.85
CA ALA A 29 -7.74 17.89 -52.58
C ALA A 29 -9.26 17.89 -52.73
N LEU A 30 -9.83 18.81 -53.50
CA LEU A 30 -11.28 18.86 -53.76
C LEU A 30 -11.78 17.60 -54.47
N VAL A 31 -11.03 17.12 -55.46
CA VAL A 31 -11.37 15.88 -56.18
C VAL A 31 -11.19 14.65 -55.27
N ALA A 32 -10.11 14.60 -54.50
CA ALA A 32 -9.85 13.51 -53.57
C ALA A 32 -10.93 13.40 -52.48
N ALA A 33 -11.31 14.52 -51.87
CA ALA A 33 -12.37 14.58 -50.87
C ALA A 33 -13.74 14.19 -51.44
N ASP A 34 -14.09 14.60 -52.66
CA ASP A 34 -15.35 14.20 -53.31
C ASP A 34 -15.41 12.69 -53.56
N GLU A 35 -14.32 12.12 -54.10
CA GLU A 35 -14.21 10.67 -54.28
C GLU A 35 -14.25 9.93 -52.94
N ARG A 36 -13.61 10.46 -51.89
CA ARG A 36 -13.66 9.88 -50.54
C ARG A 36 -15.08 9.89 -49.98
N VAL A 37 -15.86 10.96 -50.18
CA VAL A 37 -17.29 11.02 -49.80
C VAL A 37 -18.09 9.96 -50.53
N ARG A 38 -17.85 9.76 -51.83
CA ARG A 38 -18.53 8.73 -52.62
C ARG A 38 -18.24 7.32 -52.10
N VAL A 39 -16.96 6.99 -51.94
CA VAL A 39 -16.52 5.68 -51.40
C VAL A 39 -17.06 5.45 -49.99
N THR A 40 -16.97 6.46 -49.12
CA THR A 40 -17.43 6.32 -47.72
C THR A 40 -18.95 6.17 -47.63
N ALA A 41 -19.71 6.78 -48.56
CA ALA A 41 -21.15 6.59 -48.64
C ALA A 41 -21.51 5.15 -49.04
N ASP A 42 -20.78 4.55 -49.99
CA ASP A 42 -20.95 3.14 -50.35
C ASP A 42 -20.59 2.24 -49.16
N GLU A 43 -19.45 2.49 -48.50
CA GLU A 43 -19.01 1.76 -47.29
C GLU A 43 -20.02 1.85 -46.15
N LEU A 44 -20.68 2.99 -45.97
CA LEU A 44 -21.71 3.17 -44.94
C LEU A 44 -22.89 2.22 -45.17
N VAL A 45 -23.32 2.00 -46.41
CA VAL A 45 -24.41 1.05 -46.72
C VAL A 45 -24.02 -0.37 -46.30
N PHE A 46 -22.78 -0.78 -46.58
CA PHE A 46 -22.27 -2.08 -46.13
C PHE A 46 -22.15 -2.14 -44.60
N ALA A 47 -21.63 -1.10 -43.97
CA ALA A 47 -21.49 -1.03 -42.52
C ALA A 47 -22.86 -1.07 -41.83
N GLU A 48 -23.88 -0.43 -42.39
CA GLU A 48 -25.26 -0.48 -41.88
C GLU A 48 -25.85 -1.89 -41.98
N ALA A 49 -25.58 -2.61 -43.07
CA ALA A 49 -26.03 -4.00 -43.21
C ALA A 49 -25.33 -4.96 -42.21
N GLU A 50 -24.05 -4.73 -41.92
CA GLU A 50 -23.24 -5.56 -41.03
C GLU A 50 -23.46 -5.25 -39.55
N LEU A 51 -23.53 -3.96 -39.19
CA LEU A 51 -23.54 -3.48 -37.80
C LEU A 51 -24.90 -2.94 -37.34
N GLY A 52 -25.78 -2.54 -38.26
CA GLY A 52 -27.04 -1.87 -37.94
C GLY A 52 -26.91 -0.34 -37.93
N SER A 53 -28.05 0.34 -37.84
CA SER A 53 -28.17 1.79 -38.03
C SER A 53 -27.64 2.63 -36.86
N GLU A 54 -27.70 2.10 -35.63
CA GLU A 54 -27.24 2.78 -34.42
C GLU A 54 -25.71 2.85 -34.37
N ALA A 55 -25.04 1.71 -34.61
CA ALA A 55 -23.58 1.61 -34.62
C ALA A 55 -22.89 2.48 -35.70
N THR A 56 -23.62 2.83 -36.77
CA THR A 56 -23.13 3.64 -37.89
C THR A 56 -23.60 5.10 -37.84
N ALA A 57 -24.33 5.50 -36.79
CA ALA A 57 -24.91 6.85 -36.69
C ALA A 57 -23.86 7.98 -36.77
N ASP A 58 -22.70 7.78 -36.14
CA ASP A 58 -21.60 8.75 -36.15
C ASP A 58 -21.02 8.94 -37.55
N LEU A 59 -20.80 7.85 -38.30
CA LEU A 59 -20.30 7.93 -39.68
C LEU A 59 -21.32 8.61 -40.59
N ARG A 60 -22.62 8.30 -40.42
CA ARG A 60 -23.71 8.95 -41.16
C ARG A 60 -23.75 10.46 -40.90
N THR A 61 -23.58 10.86 -39.64
CA THR A 61 -23.54 12.27 -39.23
C THR A 61 -22.31 12.97 -39.80
N ALA A 62 -21.13 12.35 -39.71
CA ALA A 62 -19.89 12.87 -40.28
C ALA A 62 -20.00 13.06 -41.80
N LEU A 63 -20.54 12.07 -42.53
CA LEU A 63 -20.80 12.16 -43.97
C LEU A 63 -21.71 13.34 -44.33
N ALA A 64 -22.74 13.60 -43.52
CA ALA A 64 -23.63 14.75 -43.74
C ALA A 64 -22.89 16.08 -43.55
N SER A 65 -22.10 16.22 -42.47
CA SER A 65 -21.29 17.40 -42.20
C SER A 65 -20.23 17.63 -43.27
N VAL A 66 -19.57 16.57 -43.73
CA VAL A 66 -18.57 16.66 -44.80
C VAL A 66 -19.21 17.12 -46.11
N ARG A 67 -20.38 16.59 -46.49
CA ARG A 67 -21.10 17.03 -47.70
C ARG A 67 -21.44 18.51 -47.66
N GLU A 68 -21.85 19.04 -46.51
CA GLU A 68 -22.13 20.46 -46.32
C GLU A 68 -20.88 21.33 -46.54
N HIS A 69 -19.77 20.96 -45.90
CA HIS A 69 -18.51 21.70 -45.96
C HIS A 69 -17.81 21.59 -47.31
N LEU A 70 -17.94 20.44 -47.98
CA LEU A 70 -17.44 20.25 -49.34
C LEU A 70 -18.26 21.07 -50.33
N GLY A 71 -19.56 21.24 -50.10
CA GLY A 71 -20.40 22.18 -50.84
C GLY A 71 -19.89 23.63 -50.75
N GLU A 72 -19.40 24.05 -49.58
CA GLU A 72 -18.73 25.34 -49.43
C GLU A 72 -17.40 25.41 -50.21
N ALA A 73 -16.58 24.35 -50.15
CA ALA A 73 -15.33 24.29 -50.90
C ALA A 73 -15.57 24.39 -52.43
N PHE A 74 -16.62 23.75 -52.95
CA PHE A 74 -17.03 23.88 -54.35
C PHE A 74 -17.49 25.30 -54.71
N ARG A 75 -18.25 25.98 -53.83
CA ARG A 75 -18.63 27.39 -54.03
C ARG A 75 -17.42 28.31 -54.08
N LEU A 76 -16.46 28.13 -53.16
CA LEU A 76 -15.20 28.89 -53.15
C LEU A 76 -14.38 28.64 -54.43
N ASN A 77 -14.31 27.38 -54.88
CA ASN A 77 -13.63 27.05 -56.13
C ASN A 77 -14.34 27.65 -57.35
N GLN A 78 -15.66 27.76 -57.35
CA GLN A 78 -16.42 28.41 -58.42
C GLN A 78 -16.10 29.91 -58.50
N LEU A 79 -16.06 30.61 -57.35
CA LEU A 79 -15.67 32.03 -57.29
C LEU A 79 -14.27 32.27 -57.87
N ASN A 80 -13.32 31.39 -57.59
CA ASN A 80 -11.96 31.50 -58.15
C ASN A 80 -11.88 31.40 -59.68
N HIS A 81 -12.97 31.01 -60.36
CA HIS A 81 -13.04 30.84 -61.81
C HIS A 81 -14.16 31.67 -62.45
N ASP A 82 -14.73 32.65 -61.73
CA ASP A 82 -15.75 33.53 -62.30
C ASP A 82 -15.14 34.59 -63.23
N GLU A 83 -16.00 35.40 -63.87
CA GLU A 83 -15.57 36.44 -64.82
C GLU A 83 -15.05 37.71 -64.11
N ILE A 84 -15.10 37.76 -62.78
CA ILE A 84 -14.71 38.92 -61.97
C ILE A 84 -13.24 38.75 -61.55
N PRO A 85 -12.34 39.69 -61.91
CA PRO A 85 -10.94 39.58 -61.50
C PRO A 85 -10.77 39.70 -59.98
N ASP A 86 -10.42 38.59 -59.33
CA ASP A 86 -10.02 38.57 -57.91
C ASP A 86 -8.59 39.09 -57.70
N THR A 87 -8.30 39.60 -56.50
CA THR A 87 -6.93 39.88 -56.06
C THR A 87 -6.17 38.58 -55.75
N ALA A 88 -4.83 38.62 -55.86
CA ALA A 88 -3.99 37.47 -55.52
C ALA A 88 -4.15 37.01 -54.06
N GLU A 89 -4.47 37.94 -53.14
CA GLU A 89 -4.69 37.64 -51.73
C GLU A 89 -6.03 36.93 -51.48
N GLU A 90 -7.09 37.30 -52.21
CA GLU A 90 -8.38 36.61 -52.17
C GLU A 90 -8.27 35.18 -52.71
N LEU A 91 -7.60 34.99 -53.85
CA LEU A 91 -7.35 33.65 -54.41
C LEU A 91 -6.55 32.77 -53.45
N ARG A 92 -5.49 33.31 -52.84
CA ARG A 92 -4.69 32.58 -51.84
C ARG A 92 -5.54 32.18 -50.64
N SER A 93 -6.32 33.10 -50.10
CA SER A 93 -7.18 32.85 -48.94
C SER A 93 -8.25 31.80 -49.21
N ARG A 94 -8.90 31.87 -50.38
CA ARG A 94 -9.93 30.89 -50.79
C ARG A 94 -9.30 29.52 -51.08
N ASN A 95 -8.18 29.44 -51.80
CA ASN A 95 -7.49 28.16 -52.04
C ASN A 95 -6.99 27.53 -50.75
N ALA A 96 -6.48 28.31 -49.80
CA ALA A 96 -6.11 27.83 -48.47
C ALA A 96 -7.33 27.27 -47.72
N ARG A 97 -8.48 27.96 -47.79
CA ARG A 97 -9.73 27.49 -47.17
C ARG A 97 -10.26 26.22 -47.82
N ILE A 98 -10.21 26.10 -49.15
CA ILE A 98 -10.57 24.88 -49.88
C ILE A 98 -9.71 23.71 -49.42
N ALA A 99 -8.38 23.87 -49.42
CA ALA A 99 -7.47 22.84 -48.95
C ALA A 99 -7.76 22.43 -47.49
N GLN A 100 -7.98 23.41 -46.60
CA GLN A 100 -8.33 23.14 -45.20
C GLN A 100 -9.64 22.34 -45.05
N LEU A 101 -10.68 22.68 -45.81
CA LEU A 101 -11.96 21.97 -45.77
C LEU A 101 -11.85 20.53 -46.28
N CYS A 102 -11.03 20.32 -47.32
CA CYS A 102 -10.79 18.99 -47.89
C CYS A 102 -9.94 18.12 -46.95
N ASP A 103 -8.85 18.67 -46.42
CA ASP A 103 -7.98 17.97 -45.45
C ASP A 103 -8.80 17.56 -44.20
N TRP A 104 -9.62 18.46 -43.65
CA TRP A 104 -10.54 18.13 -42.54
C TRP A 104 -11.56 17.04 -42.89
N ALA A 105 -12.10 17.07 -44.11
CA ALA A 105 -13.07 16.08 -44.56
C ALA A 105 -12.45 14.68 -44.66
N GLU A 106 -11.25 14.57 -45.23
CA GLU A 106 -10.52 13.30 -45.32
C GLU A 106 -10.20 12.77 -43.92
N ASP A 107 -9.61 13.60 -43.05
CA ASP A 107 -9.25 13.22 -41.67
C ASP A 107 -10.47 12.71 -40.87
N LEU A 108 -11.61 13.42 -40.96
CA LEU A 108 -12.82 13.03 -40.25
C LEU A 108 -13.40 11.71 -40.78
N LEU A 109 -13.43 11.50 -42.10
CA LEU A 109 -13.94 10.25 -42.66
C LEU A 109 -13.01 9.07 -42.34
N ASP A 110 -11.70 9.28 -42.35
CA ASP A 110 -10.71 8.26 -42.00
C ASP A 110 -10.80 7.84 -40.53
N GLU A 111 -10.96 8.80 -39.61
CA GLU A 111 -11.18 8.52 -38.20
C GLU A 111 -12.45 7.65 -38.00
N ARG A 112 -13.55 8.05 -38.62
CA ARG A 112 -14.86 7.39 -38.43
C ARG A 112 -14.91 6.01 -39.08
N THR A 113 -14.33 5.84 -40.26
CA THR A 113 -14.24 4.53 -40.93
C THR A 113 -13.30 3.58 -40.17
N SER A 114 -12.16 4.06 -39.68
CA SER A 114 -11.24 3.27 -38.85
C SER A 114 -11.89 2.76 -37.56
N ALA A 115 -12.72 3.59 -36.90
CA ALA A 115 -13.45 3.20 -35.70
C ALA A 115 -14.48 2.07 -35.93
N LEU A 116 -14.98 1.91 -37.17
CA LEU A 116 -15.91 0.84 -37.53
C LEU A 116 -15.20 -0.45 -37.97
N ALA A 117 -13.97 -0.36 -38.48
CA ALA A 117 -13.25 -1.51 -39.05
C ALA A 117 -13.18 -2.71 -38.09
N GLU A 118 -12.83 -2.48 -36.82
CA GLU A 118 -12.80 -3.56 -35.83
C GLU A 118 -14.17 -4.16 -35.53
N LYS A 119 -15.21 -3.32 -35.46
CA LYS A 119 -16.59 -3.76 -35.21
C LYS A 119 -17.06 -4.65 -36.36
N ILE A 120 -16.78 -4.26 -37.61
CA ILE A 120 -17.09 -5.05 -38.80
C ILE A 120 -16.34 -6.39 -38.77
N ALA A 121 -15.05 -6.37 -38.44
CA ALA A 121 -14.26 -7.60 -38.32
C ALA A 121 -14.82 -8.55 -37.25
N ARG A 122 -15.31 -8.03 -36.11
CA ARG A 122 -16.00 -8.83 -35.09
C ARG A 122 -17.34 -9.36 -35.58
N ALA A 123 -18.18 -8.53 -36.20
CA ALA A 123 -19.49 -8.94 -36.72
C ALA A 123 -19.37 -10.07 -37.75
N ARG A 124 -18.36 -10.01 -38.63
CA ARG A 124 -18.07 -11.07 -39.62
C ARG A 124 -17.66 -12.40 -38.99
N ARG A 125 -17.02 -12.38 -37.82
CA ARG A 125 -16.64 -13.58 -37.07
C ARG A 125 -17.78 -14.15 -36.22
N ALA A 126 -18.90 -13.45 -36.06
CA ALA A 126 -20.02 -13.93 -35.24
C ALA A 126 -20.51 -15.36 -35.59
N PRO A 127 -20.63 -15.79 -36.86
CA PRO A 127 -21.01 -17.16 -37.19
C PRO A 127 -20.00 -18.21 -36.70
N GLU A 128 -18.71 -17.91 -36.83
CA GLU A 128 -17.62 -18.75 -36.35
C GLU A 128 -17.67 -18.87 -34.83
N ILE A 129 -17.88 -17.75 -34.12
CA ILE A 129 -18.00 -17.74 -32.65
C ILE A 129 -19.23 -18.55 -32.20
N ILE A 130 -20.38 -18.40 -32.87
CA ILE A 130 -21.59 -19.20 -32.58
C ILE A 130 -21.31 -20.70 -32.74
N ALA A 131 -20.64 -21.09 -33.83
CA ALA A 131 -20.25 -22.48 -34.06
C ALA A 131 -19.28 -22.98 -32.98
N GLY A 132 -18.30 -22.14 -32.59
CA GLY A 132 -17.37 -22.41 -31.48
C GLY A 132 -18.08 -22.65 -30.16
N VAL A 133 -19.00 -21.75 -29.77
CA VAL A 133 -19.81 -21.89 -28.55
C VAL A 133 -20.58 -23.21 -28.51
N ARG A 134 -21.18 -23.64 -29.63
CA ARG A 134 -21.91 -24.92 -29.72
C ARG A 134 -20.98 -26.12 -29.60
N ALA A 135 -19.83 -26.07 -30.25
CA ALA A 135 -18.82 -27.13 -30.18
C ALA A 135 -18.24 -27.24 -28.76
N ASP A 136 -17.95 -26.10 -28.13
CA ASP A 136 -17.46 -26.03 -26.75
C ASP A 136 -18.50 -26.53 -25.76
N ALA A 137 -19.76 -26.13 -25.90
CA ALA A 137 -20.84 -26.60 -25.06
C ALA A 137 -21.01 -28.12 -25.16
N SER A 138 -20.97 -28.67 -26.37
CA SER A 138 -21.03 -30.12 -26.60
C SER A 138 -19.84 -30.86 -25.95
N ARG A 139 -18.63 -30.33 -26.11
CA ARG A 139 -17.41 -30.89 -25.50
C ARG A 139 -17.49 -30.86 -23.97
N LEU A 140 -17.84 -29.72 -23.38
CA LEU A 140 -17.96 -29.58 -21.93
C LEU A 140 -19.07 -30.45 -21.36
N ARG A 141 -20.20 -30.60 -22.08
CA ARG A 141 -21.29 -31.48 -21.64
C ARG A 141 -20.84 -32.94 -21.53
N SER A 142 -19.95 -33.40 -22.40
CA SER A 142 -19.37 -34.75 -22.31
C SER A 142 -18.52 -34.99 -21.06
N ARG A 143 -18.02 -33.91 -20.40
CA ARG A 143 -17.25 -33.99 -19.14
C ARG A 143 -18.14 -34.11 -17.90
N ILE A 144 -19.42 -33.73 -17.97
CA ILE A 144 -20.32 -33.66 -16.81
C ILE A 144 -20.48 -35.01 -16.09
N PRO A 145 -20.69 -36.15 -16.77
CA PRO A 145 -20.79 -37.45 -16.10
C PRO A 145 -19.52 -37.78 -15.29
N HIS A 146 -18.34 -37.53 -15.87
CA HIS A 146 -17.07 -37.76 -15.19
C HIS A 146 -16.87 -36.82 -13.99
N ALA A 147 -17.29 -35.56 -14.08
CA ALA A 147 -17.25 -34.64 -12.95
C ALA A 147 -18.16 -35.11 -11.79
N ARG A 148 -19.35 -35.65 -12.11
CA ARG A 148 -20.26 -36.24 -11.11
C ARG A 148 -19.65 -37.47 -10.43
N GLU A 149 -19.07 -38.39 -11.20
CA GLU A 149 -18.36 -39.57 -10.68
C GLU A 149 -17.18 -39.16 -9.78
N THR A 150 -16.48 -38.07 -10.15
CA THR A 150 -15.39 -37.52 -9.35
C THR A 150 -15.88 -36.97 -8.02
N ILE A 151 -16.96 -36.18 -8.00
CA ILE A 151 -17.58 -35.71 -6.75
C ILE A 151 -18.03 -36.89 -5.88
N GLU A 152 -18.65 -37.92 -6.46
CA GLU A 152 -19.08 -39.12 -5.72
C GLU A 152 -17.87 -39.86 -5.10
N ARG A 153 -16.79 -40.04 -5.86
CA ARG A 153 -15.53 -40.62 -5.35
C ARG A 153 -14.95 -39.78 -4.22
N LEU A 154 -14.93 -38.45 -4.36
CA LEU A 154 -14.41 -37.52 -3.36
C LEU A 154 -15.26 -37.52 -2.09
N ALA A 155 -16.58 -37.65 -2.21
CA ALA A 155 -17.52 -37.74 -1.08
C ALA A 155 -17.31 -39.00 -0.21
N ALA A 156 -16.65 -40.03 -0.74
CA ALA A 156 -16.23 -41.20 0.04
C ALA A 156 -14.98 -40.96 0.90
N ARG A 157 -14.25 -39.84 0.69
CA ARG A 157 -12.99 -39.52 1.38
C ARG A 157 -13.07 -38.21 2.17
N TYR A 158 -13.80 -37.23 1.67
CA TYR A 158 -13.87 -35.88 2.21
C TYR A 158 -15.22 -35.59 2.85
N SER A 159 -15.25 -34.69 3.82
CA SER A 159 -16.49 -34.25 4.45
C SER A 159 -17.33 -33.42 3.46
N HIS A 160 -18.63 -33.31 3.72
CA HIS A 160 -19.51 -32.43 2.94
C HIS A 160 -19.06 -30.96 2.99
N GLU A 161 -18.59 -30.51 4.15
CA GLU A 161 -18.07 -29.14 4.33
C GLU A 161 -16.84 -28.87 3.44
N ALA A 162 -15.94 -29.85 3.29
CA ALA A 162 -14.80 -29.75 2.38
C ALA A 162 -15.22 -29.66 0.91
N LEU A 163 -16.30 -30.34 0.53
CA LEU A 163 -16.80 -30.41 -0.84
C LEU A 163 -17.80 -29.29 -1.19
N ALA A 164 -18.22 -28.49 -0.23
CA ALA A 164 -19.27 -27.49 -0.39
C ALA A 164 -19.03 -26.51 -1.55
N GLN A 165 -17.75 -26.25 -1.90
CA GLN A 165 -17.38 -25.35 -3.00
C GLN A 165 -17.45 -25.99 -4.40
N VAL A 166 -17.51 -27.32 -4.50
CA VAL A 166 -17.40 -28.04 -5.77
C VAL A 166 -18.54 -29.03 -6.03
N GLU A 167 -19.32 -29.37 -5.02
CA GLU A 167 -20.38 -30.39 -5.13
C GLU A 167 -21.50 -30.02 -6.11
N SER A 168 -21.87 -28.73 -6.19
CA SER A 168 -22.92 -28.25 -7.09
C SER A 168 -22.42 -27.96 -8.51
N ASN A 169 -21.10 -27.86 -8.69
CA ASN A 169 -20.47 -27.42 -9.95
C ASN A 169 -20.93 -28.20 -11.18
N PRO A 170 -21.05 -29.54 -11.17
CA PRO A 170 -21.51 -30.27 -12.36
C PRO A 170 -22.96 -29.91 -12.76
N ALA A 171 -23.84 -29.67 -11.78
CA ALA A 171 -25.22 -29.29 -12.04
C ALA A 171 -25.34 -27.84 -12.54
N GLU A 172 -24.59 -26.93 -11.93
CA GLU A 172 -24.51 -25.53 -12.36
C GLU A 172 -23.89 -25.40 -13.76
N ALA A 173 -22.84 -26.16 -14.06
CA ALA A 173 -22.26 -26.24 -15.40
C ALA A 173 -23.29 -26.72 -16.42
N GLU A 174 -24.09 -27.75 -16.11
CA GLU A 174 -25.15 -28.23 -17.00
C GLU A 174 -26.16 -27.13 -17.37
N GLN A 175 -26.61 -26.37 -16.37
CA GLN A 175 -27.54 -25.24 -16.55
C GLN A 175 -26.92 -24.13 -17.41
N LEU A 176 -25.67 -23.76 -17.13
CA LEU A 176 -24.93 -22.76 -17.89
C LEU A 176 -24.74 -23.17 -19.36
N LEU A 177 -24.45 -24.45 -19.62
CA LEU A 177 -24.34 -24.96 -20.98
C LEU A 177 -25.68 -24.94 -21.72
N GLY A 178 -26.79 -25.27 -21.05
CA GLY A 178 -28.13 -25.13 -21.63
C GLY A 178 -28.47 -23.67 -21.97
N PHE A 179 -28.12 -22.74 -21.07
CA PHE A 179 -28.29 -21.31 -21.32
C PHE A 179 -27.40 -20.80 -22.46
N ALA A 180 -26.15 -21.28 -22.56
CA ALA A 180 -25.23 -20.93 -23.63
C ALA A 180 -25.77 -21.36 -25.00
N GLU A 181 -26.25 -22.59 -25.13
CA GLU A 181 -26.83 -23.09 -26.37
C GLU A 181 -28.09 -22.31 -26.77
N HIS A 182 -28.99 -22.07 -25.81
CA HIS A 182 -30.18 -21.25 -26.04
C HIS A 182 -29.81 -19.85 -26.55
N SER A 183 -28.88 -19.18 -25.85
CA SER A 183 -28.41 -17.84 -26.19
C SER A 183 -27.70 -17.81 -27.55
N SER A 184 -26.93 -18.85 -27.91
CA SER A 184 -26.34 -18.99 -29.24
C SER A 184 -27.40 -19.08 -30.35
N GLY A 185 -28.52 -19.78 -30.09
CA GLY A 185 -29.65 -19.85 -31.02
C GLY A 185 -30.42 -18.54 -31.11
N VAL A 186 -30.52 -17.78 -30.01
CA VAL A 186 -31.07 -16.41 -30.02
C VAL A 186 -30.17 -15.49 -30.85
N ALA A 187 -28.85 -15.54 -30.66
CA ALA A 187 -27.89 -14.74 -31.40
C ALA A 187 -28.02 -14.97 -32.92
N GLU A 188 -28.10 -16.23 -33.35
CA GLU A 188 -28.29 -16.59 -34.76
C GLU A 188 -29.59 -16.01 -35.34
N ARG A 189 -30.74 -16.24 -34.69
CA ARG A 189 -32.04 -15.73 -35.16
C ARG A 189 -32.11 -14.20 -35.21
N ARG A 190 -31.56 -13.52 -34.19
CA ARG A 190 -31.53 -12.05 -34.13
C ARG A 190 -30.67 -11.49 -35.25
N ARG A 191 -29.54 -12.15 -35.54
CA ARG A 191 -28.64 -11.77 -36.65
C ARG A 191 -29.32 -11.92 -38.01
N GLU A 192 -30.03 -13.02 -38.23
CA GLU A 192 -30.83 -13.25 -39.46
C GLU A 192 -31.97 -12.22 -39.61
N ALA A 193 -32.55 -11.77 -38.49
CA ALA A 193 -33.56 -10.72 -38.47
C ALA A 193 -33.01 -9.28 -38.57
N GLY A 194 -31.70 -9.10 -38.77
CA GLY A 194 -31.04 -7.78 -38.84
C GLY A 194 -30.86 -7.07 -37.49
N GLN A 195 -31.16 -7.74 -36.37
CA GLN A 195 -31.09 -7.21 -35.00
C GLN A 195 -29.69 -7.44 -34.41
N ARG A 196 -28.70 -6.70 -34.94
CA ARG A 196 -27.26 -6.92 -34.68
C ARG A 196 -26.86 -6.72 -33.22
N GLU A 197 -27.35 -5.66 -32.58
CA GLU A 197 -27.05 -5.37 -31.16
C GLU A 197 -27.59 -6.48 -30.25
N GLN A 198 -28.84 -6.90 -30.45
CA GLN A 198 -29.45 -7.98 -29.68
C GLN A 198 -28.75 -9.33 -29.95
N ALA A 199 -28.26 -9.54 -31.17
CA ALA A 199 -27.47 -10.72 -31.51
C ALA A 199 -26.12 -10.73 -30.78
N ASN A 200 -25.43 -9.60 -30.72
CA ASN A 200 -24.15 -9.47 -30.02
C ASN A 200 -24.29 -9.72 -28.52
N LEU A 201 -25.30 -9.13 -27.87
CA LEU A 201 -25.58 -9.36 -26.45
C LEU A 201 -25.84 -10.84 -26.14
N ALA A 202 -26.63 -11.52 -26.99
CA ALA A 202 -26.88 -12.95 -26.83
C ALA A 202 -25.62 -13.80 -27.07
N LEU A 203 -24.75 -13.39 -28.00
CA LEU A 203 -23.48 -14.05 -28.29
C LEU A 203 -22.50 -13.92 -27.11
N GLU A 204 -22.37 -12.73 -26.53
CA GLU A 204 -21.55 -12.46 -25.34
C GLU A 204 -22.04 -13.31 -24.16
N ALA A 205 -23.34 -13.30 -23.89
CA ALA A 205 -23.95 -14.11 -22.83
C ALA A 205 -23.66 -15.61 -23.02
N SER A 206 -23.74 -16.10 -24.26
CA SER A 206 -23.44 -17.50 -24.57
C SER A 206 -21.96 -17.86 -24.36
N THR A 207 -21.05 -16.97 -24.77
CA THR A 207 -19.59 -17.14 -24.64
C THR A 207 -19.18 -17.16 -23.17
N GLU A 208 -19.69 -16.20 -22.38
CA GLU A 208 -19.42 -16.13 -20.94
C GLU A 208 -19.96 -17.36 -20.20
N SER A 209 -21.12 -17.87 -20.60
CA SER A 209 -21.72 -19.06 -19.97
C SER A 209 -20.90 -20.33 -20.21
N VAL A 210 -20.38 -20.52 -21.42
CA VAL A 210 -19.42 -21.60 -21.72
C VAL A 210 -18.16 -21.47 -20.87
N ARG A 211 -17.59 -20.26 -20.79
CA ARG A 211 -16.39 -19.99 -19.99
C ARG A 211 -16.59 -20.32 -18.51
N ARG A 212 -17.73 -19.93 -17.94
CA ARG A 212 -18.09 -20.25 -16.55
C ARG A 212 -18.29 -21.74 -16.34
N ALA A 213 -19.00 -22.42 -17.24
CA ALA A 213 -19.18 -23.87 -17.16
C ALA A 213 -17.84 -24.62 -17.21
N ALA A 214 -16.90 -24.18 -18.05
CA ALA A 214 -15.55 -24.75 -18.09
C ALA A 214 -14.84 -24.58 -16.74
N ALA A 215 -14.83 -23.37 -16.18
CA ALA A 215 -14.19 -23.08 -14.90
C ALA A 215 -14.76 -23.91 -13.74
N LEU A 216 -16.08 -24.14 -13.71
CA LEU A 216 -16.72 -24.98 -12.70
C LEU A 216 -16.28 -26.45 -12.81
N LEU A 217 -16.17 -26.98 -14.02
CA LEU A 217 -15.70 -28.35 -14.26
C LEU A 217 -14.20 -28.51 -13.94
N ASP A 218 -13.39 -27.52 -14.32
CA ASP A 218 -11.95 -27.50 -14.02
C ASP A 218 -11.69 -27.40 -12.50
N ALA A 219 -12.56 -26.70 -11.75
CA ALA A 219 -12.47 -26.64 -10.29
C ALA A 219 -12.68 -28.01 -9.63
N VAL A 220 -13.56 -28.86 -10.17
CA VAL A 220 -13.76 -30.24 -9.67
C VAL A 220 -12.49 -31.07 -9.87
N GLU A 221 -11.84 -30.97 -11.02
CA GLU A 221 -10.59 -31.68 -11.31
C GLU A 221 -9.44 -31.17 -10.44
N THR A 222 -9.36 -29.86 -10.22
CA THR A 222 -8.32 -29.23 -9.42
C THR A 222 -8.45 -29.55 -7.94
N PHE A 223 -9.69 -29.67 -7.44
CA PHE A 223 -9.96 -29.95 -6.03
C PHE A 223 -9.26 -31.21 -5.52
N GLU A 224 -9.23 -32.30 -6.28
CA GLU A 224 -8.59 -33.55 -5.85
C GLU A 224 -7.08 -33.35 -5.62
N VAL A 225 -6.43 -32.60 -6.51
CA VAL A 225 -4.99 -32.27 -6.40
C VAL A 225 -4.74 -31.38 -5.18
N GLU A 226 -5.60 -30.38 -4.95
CA GLU A 226 -5.48 -29.47 -3.82
C GLU A 226 -5.72 -30.18 -2.48
N ALA A 227 -6.71 -31.06 -2.40
CA ALA A 227 -7.01 -31.83 -1.21
C ALA A 227 -5.85 -32.78 -0.86
N LEU A 228 -5.26 -33.47 -1.86
CA LEU A 228 -4.06 -34.30 -1.65
C LEU A 228 -2.85 -33.48 -1.16
N ARG A 229 -2.65 -32.27 -1.70
CA ARG A 229 -1.59 -31.37 -1.23
C ARG A 229 -1.84 -30.90 0.19
N ALA A 230 -3.10 -30.57 0.54
CA ALA A 230 -3.49 -30.17 1.88
C ALA A 230 -3.23 -31.31 2.89
N GLU A 231 -3.58 -32.55 2.55
CA GLU A 231 -3.28 -33.72 3.38
C GLU A 231 -1.77 -33.94 3.59
N SER A 232 -0.98 -33.88 2.50
CA SER A 232 0.48 -34.03 2.60
C SER A 232 1.10 -32.92 3.45
N THR A 233 0.59 -31.69 3.33
CA THR A 233 1.07 -30.55 4.11
C THR A 233 0.67 -30.70 5.57
N LEU A 234 -0.56 -31.14 5.85
CA LEU A 234 -1.06 -31.38 7.19
C LEU A 234 -0.18 -32.42 7.92
N ALA A 235 0.19 -33.52 7.24
CA ALA A 235 1.09 -34.52 7.82
C ALA A 235 2.45 -33.94 8.23
N ALA A 236 3.05 -33.09 7.38
CA ALA A 236 4.31 -32.42 7.69
C ALA A 236 4.18 -31.45 8.87
N ILE A 237 3.13 -30.62 8.89
CA ILE A 237 2.89 -29.66 9.97
C ILE A 237 2.59 -30.36 11.29
N VAL A 238 1.87 -31.49 11.28
CA VAL A 238 1.62 -32.27 12.51
C VAL A 238 2.92 -32.73 13.17
N GLU A 239 3.90 -33.18 12.38
CA GLU A 239 5.19 -33.59 12.91
C GLU A 239 5.99 -32.40 13.46
N ASP A 240 6.01 -31.30 12.71
CA ASP A 240 6.68 -30.04 13.10
C ASP A 240 6.09 -29.48 14.41
N SER A 241 4.76 -29.36 14.49
CA SER A 241 4.03 -28.91 15.68
C SER A 241 4.34 -29.73 16.93
N ARG A 242 4.56 -31.04 16.79
CA ARG A 242 4.95 -31.90 17.93
C ARG A 242 6.38 -31.58 18.40
N GLY A 243 7.28 -31.34 17.46
CA GLY A 243 8.63 -30.87 17.74
C GLY A 243 8.63 -29.52 18.45
N ASP A 244 7.86 -28.55 17.94
CA ASP A 244 7.76 -27.20 18.51
C ASP A 244 7.18 -27.22 19.92
N ILE A 245 6.15 -28.03 20.18
CA ILE A 245 5.62 -28.23 21.53
C ILE A 245 6.71 -28.80 22.45
N ALA A 246 7.46 -29.81 22.00
CA ALA A 246 8.51 -30.41 22.81
C ALA A 246 9.62 -29.41 23.15
N VAL A 247 10.00 -28.55 22.20
CA VAL A 247 10.97 -27.46 22.43
C VAL A 247 10.38 -26.44 23.41
N ALA A 248 9.16 -25.95 23.18
CA ALA A 248 8.52 -24.93 23.99
C ALA A 248 8.25 -25.39 25.44
N LEU A 249 8.03 -26.69 25.68
CA LEU A 249 7.89 -27.25 27.03
C LEU A 249 9.21 -27.27 27.83
N ASN A 250 10.36 -27.20 27.16
CA ASN A 250 11.67 -27.11 27.82
C ASN A 250 12.09 -25.67 28.15
N GLU A 251 11.37 -24.67 27.63
CA GLU A 251 11.62 -23.25 27.91
C GLU A 251 11.07 -22.86 29.31
N PRO A 252 11.59 -21.77 29.92
CA PRO A 252 11.07 -21.27 31.20
C PRO A 252 9.57 -21.00 31.18
N TYR A 253 8.91 -21.25 32.31
CA TYR A 253 7.46 -21.10 32.42
C TYR A 253 7.00 -19.68 32.02
N ASN A 254 6.11 -19.62 31.04
CA ASN A 254 5.40 -18.41 30.63
C ASN A 254 3.92 -18.77 30.42
N ALA A 255 3.01 -18.00 31.05
CA ALA A 255 1.58 -18.29 30.99
C ALA A 255 1.01 -18.19 29.57
N GLY A 256 1.48 -17.22 28.77
CA GLY A 256 1.06 -17.04 27.37
C GLY A 256 1.52 -18.20 26.48
N VAL A 257 2.77 -18.63 26.63
CA VAL A 257 3.30 -19.80 25.91
C VAL A 257 2.56 -21.08 26.32
N THR A 258 2.29 -21.26 27.61
CA THR A 258 1.54 -22.43 28.11
C THR A 258 0.12 -22.50 27.53
N ALA A 259 -0.56 -21.35 27.45
CA ALA A 259 -1.88 -21.26 26.83
C ALA A 259 -1.81 -21.59 25.32
N ALA A 260 -0.80 -21.09 24.60
CA ALA A 260 -0.61 -21.38 23.18
C ALA A 260 -0.28 -22.86 22.92
N ILE A 261 0.57 -23.49 23.74
CA ILE A 261 0.83 -24.93 23.70
C ILE A 261 -0.49 -25.71 23.88
N THR A 262 -1.33 -25.31 24.82
CA THR A 262 -2.63 -25.97 25.08
C THR A 262 -3.56 -25.86 23.86
N GLN A 263 -3.59 -24.70 23.19
CA GLN A 263 -4.37 -24.51 21.96
C GLN A 263 -3.85 -25.41 20.82
N LEU A 264 -2.54 -25.48 20.63
CA LEU A 264 -1.94 -26.32 19.60
C LEU A 264 -2.16 -27.81 19.87
N GLN A 265 -2.01 -28.26 21.12
CA GLN A 265 -2.37 -29.62 21.52
C GLN A 265 -3.86 -29.91 21.28
N GLY A 266 -4.75 -28.96 21.56
CA GLY A 266 -6.17 -29.06 21.25
C GLY A 266 -6.45 -29.18 19.76
N ALA A 267 -5.75 -28.42 18.92
CA ALA A 267 -5.85 -28.52 17.47
C ALA A 267 -5.37 -29.88 16.94
N LEU A 268 -4.24 -30.38 17.45
CA LEU A 268 -3.71 -31.72 17.13
C LEU A 268 -4.66 -32.84 17.58
N ALA A 269 -5.26 -32.72 18.76
CA ALA A 269 -6.22 -33.69 19.30
C ALA A 269 -7.58 -33.68 18.56
N ALA A 270 -7.94 -32.55 17.93
CA ALA A 270 -9.14 -32.41 17.13
C ALA A 270 -9.01 -33.02 15.72
N LEU A 271 -7.81 -33.46 15.32
CA LEU A 271 -7.63 -34.16 14.05
C LEU A 271 -8.38 -35.49 14.08
N PRO A 272 -9.18 -35.80 13.04
CA PRO A 272 -9.98 -37.01 13.01
C PRO A 272 -9.10 -38.25 12.91
N ALA A 273 -9.62 -39.37 13.43
CA ALA A 273 -9.01 -40.67 13.27
C ALA A 273 -8.98 -41.09 11.78
N ALA A 274 -7.99 -41.92 11.42
CA ALA A 274 -7.89 -42.49 10.09
C ALA A 274 -9.19 -43.23 9.70
N GLY A 275 -9.72 -42.95 8.50
CA GLY A 275 -10.93 -43.59 7.98
C GLY A 275 -12.24 -42.82 8.22
N VAL A 276 -12.20 -41.65 8.83
CA VAL A 276 -13.34 -40.70 8.86
C VAL A 276 -13.19 -39.71 7.70
N ASN A 277 -14.30 -39.32 7.06
CA ASN A 277 -14.29 -38.28 6.04
C ASN A 277 -13.72 -36.98 6.60
N VAL A 278 -12.63 -36.50 6.01
CA VAL A 278 -11.85 -35.37 6.54
C VAL A 278 -12.12 -34.08 5.78
N ASP A 279 -11.94 -32.95 6.46
CA ASP A 279 -11.77 -31.64 5.83
C ASP A 279 -10.29 -31.23 6.00
N PRO A 280 -9.42 -31.55 5.03
CA PRO A 280 -8.00 -31.26 5.16
C PRO A 280 -7.73 -29.75 5.14
N PHE A 281 -8.61 -28.94 4.53
CA PHE A 281 -8.43 -27.50 4.44
C PHE A 281 -8.70 -26.82 5.78
N THR A 282 -9.82 -27.13 6.42
CA THR A 282 -10.17 -26.59 7.74
C THR A 282 -9.17 -27.05 8.80
N GLN A 283 -8.76 -28.32 8.75
CA GLN A 283 -7.74 -28.86 9.66
C GLN A 283 -6.40 -28.16 9.50
N LEU A 284 -5.94 -27.99 8.26
CA LEU A 284 -4.69 -27.30 7.94
C LEU A 284 -4.71 -25.84 8.41
N ASN A 285 -5.81 -25.13 8.17
CA ASN A 285 -5.96 -23.74 8.61
C ASN A 285 -5.93 -23.62 10.13
N ARG A 286 -6.68 -24.47 10.84
CA ARG A 286 -6.71 -24.48 12.32
C ARG A 286 -5.33 -24.78 12.91
N LEU A 287 -4.59 -25.71 12.32
CA LEU A 287 -3.25 -26.07 12.81
C LEU A 287 -2.23 -24.95 12.55
N ARG A 288 -2.28 -24.31 11.37
CA ARG A 288 -1.46 -23.13 11.06
C ARG A 288 -1.74 -21.97 12.00
N GLU A 289 -3.00 -21.69 12.30
CA GLU A 289 -3.40 -20.64 13.24
C GLU A 289 -2.84 -20.92 14.65
N ALA A 290 -2.94 -22.16 15.11
CA ALA A 290 -2.40 -22.55 16.41
C ALA A 290 -0.87 -22.48 16.48
N ASN A 291 -0.16 -22.91 15.42
CA ASN A 291 1.31 -22.76 15.32
C ASN A 291 1.73 -21.28 15.34
N ALA A 292 1.10 -20.45 14.51
CA ALA A 292 1.38 -19.02 14.49
C ALA A 292 1.12 -18.36 15.86
N GLY A 293 0.09 -18.83 16.58
CA GLY A 293 -0.17 -18.42 17.96
C GLY A 293 0.94 -18.81 18.94
N LEU A 294 1.52 -20.02 18.80
CA LEU A 294 2.66 -20.46 19.59
C LEU A 294 3.92 -19.62 19.30
N ASP A 295 4.23 -19.41 18.02
CA ASP A 295 5.37 -18.58 17.60
C ASP A 295 5.27 -17.15 18.15
N ALA A 296 4.09 -16.54 18.06
CA ALA A 296 3.83 -15.21 18.60
C ALA A 296 4.00 -15.17 20.13
N ALA A 297 3.53 -16.20 20.85
CA ALA A 297 3.69 -16.29 22.29
C ALA A 297 5.16 -16.45 22.70
N ILE A 298 5.93 -17.27 21.99
CA ILE A 298 7.37 -17.45 22.22
C ILE A 298 8.12 -16.14 21.95
N ALA A 299 7.82 -15.46 20.84
CA ALA A 299 8.42 -14.17 20.52
C ALA A 299 8.13 -13.12 21.61
N ALA A 300 6.88 -13.04 22.08
CA ALA A 300 6.50 -12.13 23.16
C ALA A 300 7.15 -12.49 24.51
N ALA A 301 7.36 -13.78 24.78
CA ALA A 301 8.08 -14.22 25.97
C ALA A 301 9.57 -13.85 25.91
N ARG A 302 10.21 -14.03 24.75
CA ARG A 302 11.62 -13.66 24.52
C ARG A 302 11.83 -12.16 24.62
N GLU A 303 10.95 -11.34 24.03
CA GLU A 303 11.02 -9.87 24.14
C GLU A 303 10.93 -9.43 25.61
N ARG A 304 10.03 -10.03 26.39
CA ARG A 304 9.89 -9.73 27.83
C ARG A 304 11.07 -10.20 28.67
N ALA A 305 11.72 -11.30 28.28
CA ALA A 305 12.96 -11.74 28.91
C ALA A 305 14.14 -10.81 28.58
N ALA A 306 14.21 -10.30 27.35
CA ALA A 306 15.23 -9.34 26.92
C ALA A 306 15.03 -7.94 27.53
N ARG A 307 13.78 -7.56 27.84
CA ARG A 307 13.42 -6.28 28.48
C ARG A 307 12.58 -6.51 29.74
N PRO A 308 13.21 -6.89 30.87
CA PRO A 308 12.50 -7.10 32.12
C PRO A 308 11.89 -5.81 32.64
N ILE A 309 10.61 -5.85 33.00
CA ILE A 309 9.92 -4.73 33.64
C ILE A 309 10.56 -4.48 35.02
N PRO A 310 10.92 -3.23 35.36
CA PRO A 310 11.52 -2.96 36.65
C PRO A 310 10.55 -3.36 37.79
N PRO A 311 11.04 -4.07 38.83
CA PRO A 311 10.24 -4.40 40.00
C PRO A 311 9.63 -3.14 40.63
N LEU A 312 8.40 -3.25 41.14
CA LEU A 312 7.68 -2.13 41.75
C LEU A 312 8.51 -1.44 42.85
N GLU A 313 9.21 -2.23 43.67
CA GLU A 313 10.09 -1.74 44.74
C GLU A 313 11.21 -0.83 44.20
N HIS A 314 11.82 -1.18 43.07
CA HIS A 314 12.85 -0.35 42.45
C HIS A 314 12.29 0.98 41.94
N VAL A 315 11.06 0.97 41.40
CA VAL A 315 10.38 2.20 40.97
C VAL A 315 10.07 3.09 42.17
N GLN A 316 9.54 2.52 43.26
CA GLN A 316 9.25 3.24 44.49
C GLN A 316 10.52 3.84 45.11
N HIS A 317 11.61 3.07 45.20
CA HIS A 317 12.89 3.59 45.68
C HIS A 317 13.44 4.74 44.83
N ALA A 318 13.27 4.69 43.51
CA ALA A 318 13.69 5.78 42.63
C ALA A 318 12.84 7.05 42.86
N ILE A 319 11.54 6.90 43.14
CA ILE A 319 10.65 8.02 43.46
C ILE A 319 11.04 8.64 44.81
N ASP A 320 11.24 7.81 45.84
CA ASP A 320 11.66 8.28 47.17
C ASP A 320 13.01 9.01 47.12
N ASP A 321 13.94 8.50 46.31
CA ASP A 321 15.24 9.15 46.13
C ASP A 321 15.12 10.49 45.41
N ALA A 322 14.33 10.56 44.36
CA ALA A 322 14.02 11.80 43.67
C ALA A 322 13.41 12.84 44.62
N ASP A 323 12.45 12.44 45.45
CA ASP A 323 11.80 13.32 46.43
C ASP A 323 12.77 13.85 47.49
N ARG A 324 13.67 12.98 48.01
CA ARG A 324 14.73 13.41 48.93
C ARG A 324 15.68 14.40 48.29
N GLN A 325 16.19 14.11 47.09
CA GLN A 325 17.13 15.00 46.41
C GLN A 325 16.50 16.35 46.07
N LEU A 326 15.24 16.34 45.62
CA LEU A 326 14.47 17.55 45.33
C LEU A 326 14.26 18.40 46.59
N ALA A 327 13.90 17.78 47.72
CA ALA A 327 13.73 18.48 48.99
C ALA A 327 15.05 19.12 49.48
N VAL A 328 16.17 18.40 49.37
CA VAL A 328 17.51 18.94 49.73
C VAL A 328 17.87 20.14 48.86
N ALA A 329 17.74 20.01 47.53
CA ALA A 329 18.05 21.08 46.59
C ALA A 329 17.17 22.32 46.84
N SER A 330 15.86 22.12 47.03
CA SER A 330 14.90 23.19 47.32
C SER A 330 15.25 23.93 48.62
N ASN A 331 15.60 23.20 49.69
CA ASN A 331 15.98 23.79 50.98
C ASN A 331 17.27 24.62 50.90
N VAL A 332 18.31 24.10 50.24
CA VAL A 332 19.59 24.83 50.08
C VAL A 332 19.39 26.11 49.28
N ILE A 333 18.66 26.04 48.17
CA ILE A 333 18.38 27.19 47.31
C ILE A 333 17.49 28.21 48.03
N ALA A 334 16.52 27.77 48.82
CA ALA A 334 15.66 28.65 49.61
C ALA A 334 16.41 29.35 50.75
N GLY A 335 17.39 28.70 51.39
CA GLY A 335 18.20 29.26 52.47
C GLY A 335 19.20 30.34 52.01
N HIS A 336 19.61 30.31 50.74
CA HIS A 336 20.68 31.16 50.20
C HIS A 336 20.22 32.03 49.03
N ARG A 337 18.95 32.43 49.02
CA ARG A 337 18.29 33.12 47.89
C ARG A 337 19.00 34.36 47.35
N GLY A 338 19.79 35.07 48.15
CA GLY A 338 20.56 36.22 47.67
C GLY A 338 21.79 35.85 46.84
N TRP A 339 22.29 34.63 46.97
CA TRP A 339 23.61 34.19 46.50
C TRP A 339 23.50 33.18 45.35
N ILE A 340 22.36 32.50 45.22
CA ILE A 340 22.12 31.53 44.15
C ILE A 340 21.87 32.24 42.80
N GLY A 341 22.45 31.71 41.71
CA GLY A 341 22.30 32.17 40.33
C GLY A 341 21.02 31.69 39.63
N ALA A 342 20.83 32.11 38.38
CA ALA A 342 19.65 31.74 37.59
C ALA A 342 19.65 30.24 37.23
N ASP A 343 20.81 29.68 36.87
CA ASP A 343 20.93 28.31 36.37
C ASP A 343 20.49 27.26 37.39
N ALA A 344 20.89 27.39 38.66
CA ALA A 344 20.47 26.49 39.74
C ALA A 344 18.94 26.52 39.94
N ARG A 345 18.34 27.72 39.87
CA ARG A 345 16.87 27.88 40.01
C ARG A 345 16.13 27.30 38.81
N THR A 346 16.66 27.45 37.60
CA THR A 346 16.08 26.86 36.39
C THR A 346 16.11 25.34 36.45
N ARG A 347 17.21 24.72 36.91
CA ARG A 347 17.30 23.26 37.09
C ARG A 347 16.34 22.75 38.15
N LEU A 348 16.19 23.47 39.27
CA LEU A 348 15.22 23.15 40.30
C LEU A 348 13.79 23.20 39.77
N ALA A 349 13.41 24.30 39.09
CA ALA A 349 12.06 24.46 38.55
C ALA A 349 11.72 23.37 37.51
N GLU A 350 12.68 22.97 36.68
CA GLU A 350 12.51 21.86 35.74
C GLU A 350 12.37 20.52 36.45
N SER A 351 13.13 20.28 37.53
CA SER A 351 12.99 19.09 38.37
C SER A 351 11.61 19.00 39.02
N GLU A 352 11.10 20.11 39.55
CA GLU A 352 9.75 20.22 40.13
C GLU A 352 8.67 19.96 39.08
N ARG A 353 8.86 20.49 37.85
CA ARG A 353 7.96 20.23 36.73
C ARG A 353 7.85 18.75 36.38
N ILE A 354 8.98 18.07 36.19
CA ILE A 354 8.99 16.63 35.88
C ILE A 354 8.39 15.81 37.04
N ARG A 355 8.56 16.25 38.28
CA ARG A 355 7.96 15.58 39.44
C ARG A 355 6.43 15.68 39.45
N LEU A 356 5.89 16.82 39.08
CA LEU A 356 4.44 17.02 38.90
C LEU A 356 3.91 16.24 37.69
N ASP A 357 4.67 16.18 36.61
CA ASP A 357 4.31 15.37 35.44
C ASP A 357 4.28 13.88 35.79
N LEU A 358 5.15 13.40 36.69
CA LEU A 358 5.12 12.03 37.20
C LEU A 358 3.84 11.73 37.99
N ASP A 359 3.39 12.64 38.86
CA ASP A 359 2.09 12.49 39.55
C ASP A 359 0.92 12.44 38.57
N ARG A 360 0.95 13.30 37.55
CA ARG A 360 -0.08 13.31 36.51
C ARG A 360 -0.05 12.02 35.69
N PHE A 361 1.13 11.53 35.33
CA PHE A 361 1.30 10.29 34.58
C PHE A 361 0.75 9.08 35.35
N LEU A 362 1.02 9.02 36.65
CA LEU A 362 0.51 7.95 37.52
C LEU A 362 -0.96 8.14 37.94
N GLY A 363 -1.55 9.32 37.66
CA GLY A 363 -2.93 9.65 38.03
C GLY A 363 -3.18 9.85 39.53
N ALA A 364 -2.13 9.78 40.34
CA ALA A 364 -2.15 9.92 41.79
C ALA A 364 -0.78 10.41 42.29
N PRO A 365 -0.69 10.95 43.52
CA PRO A 365 0.60 11.35 44.08
C PRO A 365 1.53 10.13 44.19
N ALA A 366 2.66 10.18 43.48
CA ALA A 366 3.63 9.10 43.37
C ALA A 366 4.22 8.72 44.74
N ALA A 367 4.24 9.65 45.69
CA ALA A 367 4.68 9.42 47.07
C ALA A 367 3.73 8.53 47.89
N THR A 368 2.51 8.29 47.40
CA THR A 368 1.46 7.53 48.13
C THR A 368 0.96 6.31 47.36
N ILE A 369 1.47 6.09 46.14
CA ILE A 369 0.98 5.04 45.27
C ILE A 369 1.59 3.69 45.67
N THR A 370 0.73 2.72 45.99
CA THR A 370 1.14 1.38 46.43
C THR A 370 1.16 0.36 45.29
N VAL A 371 0.56 0.69 44.14
CA VAL A 371 0.50 -0.17 42.95
C VAL A 371 0.76 0.68 41.71
N ILE A 372 1.73 0.28 40.90
CA ILE A 372 1.99 0.86 39.57
C ILE A 372 1.80 -0.26 38.54
N ASP A 373 1.01 0.04 37.51
CA ASP A 373 0.78 -0.85 36.37
C ASP A 373 2.11 -1.27 35.74
N GLU A 374 2.23 -2.55 35.35
CA GLU A 374 3.43 -3.10 34.74
C GLU A 374 3.91 -2.29 33.55
N ASP A 375 2.99 -1.83 32.72
CA ASP A 375 3.28 -1.07 31.51
C ASP A 375 3.79 0.35 31.82
N HIS A 376 3.53 0.87 33.02
CA HIS A 376 3.93 2.20 33.44
C HIS A 376 5.22 2.24 34.27
N ARG A 377 5.68 1.09 34.81
CA ARG A 377 6.82 1.02 35.74
C ARG A 377 8.12 1.55 35.14
N GLU A 378 8.43 1.18 33.90
CA GLU A 378 9.67 1.61 33.24
C GLU A 378 9.71 3.12 33.03
N GLN A 379 8.62 3.69 32.50
CA GLN A 379 8.51 5.12 32.28
C GLN A 379 8.50 5.91 33.60
N ALA A 380 7.78 5.42 34.61
CA ALA A 380 7.77 6.03 35.93
C ALA A 380 9.17 6.05 36.57
N MET A 381 9.92 4.95 36.45
CA MET A 381 11.30 4.88 36.95
C MET A 381 12.23 5.85 36.22
N ALA A 382 12.10 5.98 34.89
CA ALA A 382 12.87 6.91 34.09
C ALA A 382 12.59 8.37 34.45
N MET A 383 11.31 8.72 34.65
CA MET A 383 10.90 10.05 35.11
C MET A 383 11.44 10.35 36.52
N ALA A 384 11.34 9.42 37.46
CA ALA A 384 11.88 9.57 38.82
C ALA A 384 13.40 9.80 38.80
N ARG A 385 14.15 9.00 38.04
CA ARG A 385 15.60 9.19 37.86
C ARG A 385 15.93 10.55 37.25
N ARG A 386 15.10 11.05 36.33
CA ARG A 386 15.28 12.37 35.73
C ARG A 386 15.06 13.51 36.72
N VAL A 387 14.08 13.38 37.63
CA VAL A 387 13.89 14.33 38.74
C VAL A 387 15.13 14.34 39.64
N ALA A 388 15.57 13.17 40.11
CA ALA A 388 16.78 13.06 40.95
C ALA A 388 18.00 13.72 40.28
N TYR A 389 18.24 13.42 39.00
CA TYR A 389 19.34 14.00 38.23
C TYR A 389 19.31 15.54 38.19
N LEU A 390 18.15 16.14 37.86
CA LEU A 390 18.01 17.59 37.79
C LEU A 390 18.12 18.27 39.16
N ALA A 391 17.58 17.64 40.21
CA ALA A 391 17.75 18.10 41.59
C ALA A 391 19.23 18.08 42.02
N GLY A 392 19.97 17.03 41.68
CA GLY A 392 21.41 16.93 41.91
C GLY A 392 22.21 18.04 41.19
N GLU A 393 21.92 18.30 39.92
CA GLU A 393 22.54 19.40 39.17
C GLU A 393 22.23 20.77 39.81
N ALA A 394 20.98 21.00 40.20
CA ALA A 394 20.56 22.23 40.87
C ALA A 394 21.34 22.46 42.17
N LEU A 395 21.51 21.41 42.98
CA LEU A 395 22.26 21.47 44.23
C LEU A 395 23.75 21.76 43.99
N GLN A 396 24.39 21.14 43.00
CA GLN A 396 25.79 21.39 42.67
C GLN A 396 26.05 22.81 42.17
N LEU A 397 25.14 23.35 41.35
CA LEU A 397 25.19 24.75 40.92
C LEU A 397 25.02 25.69 42.12
N ALA A 398 24.02 25.44 42.96
CA ALA A 398 23.76 26.24 44.15
C ALA A 398 24.97 26.25 45.12
N GLN A 399 25.63 25.11 45.31
CA GLN A 399 26.81 25.03 46.17
C GLN A 399 27.97 25.85 45.61
N ARG A 400 28.23 25.79 44.30
CA ARG A 400 29.25 26.64 43.65
C ARG A 400 28.94 28.12 43.83
N ASP A 401 27.69 28.52 43.68
CA ASP A 401 27.26 29.90 43.85
C ASP A 401 27.50 30.38 45.30
N ILE A 402 27.16 29.55 46.30
CA ILE A 402 27.40 29.83 47.72
C ILE A 402 28.91 29.97 48.00
N ASP A 403 29.72 29.04 47.51
CA ASP A 403 31.17 29.05 47.75
C ASP A 403 31.85 30.24 47.06
N SER A 404 31.37 30.66 45.88
CA SER A 404 31.86 31.85 45.18
C SER A 404 31.50 33.17 45.89
N SER A 405 30.45 33.16 46.71
CA SER A 405 29.95 34.33 47.43
C SER A 405 30.57 34.49 48.83
N ARG A 406 31.38 33.52 49.28
CA ARG A 406 32.15 33.64 50.53
C ARG A 406 33.31 34.63 50.33
N PRO A 407 33.49 35.64 51.19
CA PRO A 407 34.64 36.53 51.13
C PRO A 407 35.95 35.74 51.27
N GLN A 408 36.87 35.87 50.32
CA GLN A 408 38.27 35.52 50.56
C GLN A 408 38.90 36.62 51.40
N ASP A 409 39.18 36.34 52.68
CA ASP A 409 39.87 37.27 53.58
C ASP A 409 41.22 37.74 53.00
N PRO A 410 41.41 39.05 52.73
CA PRO A 410 42.68 39.60 52.24
C PRO A 410 43.66 40.02 53.37
N TYR A 411 43.45 39.64 54.63
CA TYR A 411 44.26 40.13 55.76
C TYR A 411 44.76 39.01 56.70
N GLY A 412 45.81 38.33 56.25
CA GLY A 412 46.79 37.67 57.11
C GLY A 412 48.16 38.33 56.91
N GLY A 413 48.33 39.56 57.40
CA GLY A 413 49.59 40.30 57.30
C GLY A 413 50.16 40.65 58.66
N GLY A 414 51.39 40.21 58.95
CA GLY A 414 52.26 40.89 59.91
C GLY A 414 53.28 40.02 60.67
N GLY A 415 54.56 40.15 60.30
CA GLY A 415 55.62 40.36 61.30
C GLY A 415 56.56 39.20 61.65
N ASN A 416 57.66 39.12 60.91
CA ASN A 416 59.07 39.01 61.33
C ASN A 416 59.49 38.42 62.70
N TRP A 417 60.72 37.88 62.69
CA TRP A 417 61.65 37.56 63.80
C TRP A 417 61.72 36.10 64.26
N GLY A 418 62.93 35.53 64.12
CA GLY A 418 63.45 34.58 65.11
C GLY A 418 64.04 33.32 64.51
N GLY A 419 65.36 33.25 64.44
CA GLY A 419 66.07 32.09 63.93
C GLY A 419 65.95 30.83 64.80
N GLY A 420 66.25 29.70 64.17
CA GLY A 420 66.98 28.63 64.85
C GLY A 420 66.28 27.26 64.87
N PRO A 421 67.05 26.15 64.80
CA PRO A 421 66.54 24.83 64.39
C PRO A 421 66.45 23.81 65.54
N GLY A 422 65.53 22.86 65.43
CA GLY A 422 65.56 21.62 66.23
C GLY A 422 64.18 21.09 66.60
N TRP A 423 63.88 19.83 66.28
CA TRP A 423 64.24 18.61 67.02
C TRP A 423 63.22 18.28 68.12
N GLY A 424 62.56 17.12 67.95
CA GLY A 424 61.97 16.31 69.02
C GLY A 424 60.61 16.81 69.54
N GLY A 425 59.64 15.97 69.84
CA GLY A 425 59.68 14.53 70.03
C GLY A 425 58.72 14.16 71.17
N GLY A 426 57.88 13.15 70.93
CA GLY A 426 57.12 12.42 71.95
C GLY A 426 55.88 13.15 72.48
N ARG A 427 54.87 12.48 73.03
CA ARG A 427 54.54 11.06 73.22
C ARG A 427 53.14 11.09 73.86
N ARG A 428 52.35 10.03 73.63
CA ARG A 428 51.33 9.41 74.52
C ARG A 428 50.43 10.36 75.35
N GLY A 429 49.11 10.25 75.34
CA GLY A 429 48.25 9.14 74.96
C GLY A 429 46.97 9.16 75.82
N GLY A 430 45.99 8.34 75.41
CA GLY A 430 44.76 8.01 76.13
C GLY A 430 43.57 8.90 75.75
N GLY A 431 42.42 8.42 75.28
CA GLY A 431 41.92 7.06 75.07
C GLY A 431 40.39 7.05 75.17
N GLY A 432 39.72 6.54 74.12
CA GLY A 432 38.30 6.10 74.04
C GLY A 432 37.26 7.21 73.87
N ASP A 433 36.21 7.15 73.04
CA ASP A 433 35.59 6.22 72.07
C ASP A 433 34.63 7.13 71.27
N MET A 434 34.37 7.07 69.95
CA MET A 434 33.67 6.04 69.17
C MET A 434 33.58 6.56 67.70
N MET A 435 33.92 5.72 66.71
CA MET A 435 33.38 5.61 65.32
C MET A 435 33.04 6.89 64.53
N GLY A 436 33.64 7.24 63.38
CA GLY A 436 34.34 6.46 62.34
C GLY A 436 33.35 5.62 61.51
N GLY A 437 33.15 5.78 60.20
CA GLY A 437 33.74 6.66 59.20
C GLY A 437 33.23 6.33 57.79
N ILE A 438 33.73 7.10 56.82
CA ILE A 438 34.09 6.71 55.43
C ILE A 438 32.98 6.10 54.56
N LEU A 439 32.63 6.80 53.47
CA LEU A 439 32.52 6.20 52.11
C LEU A 439 32.42 7.31 51.05
N GLY A 440 33.59 7.68 50.51
CA GLY A 440 33.72 8.24 49.17
C GLY A 440 34.21 7.13 48.24
N GLY A 441 33.61 7.03 47.05
CA GLY A 441 34.00 6.05 46.03
C GLY A 441 33.38 6.42 44.69
N LEU A 442 34.24 6.87 43.78
CA LEU A 442 33.96 7.44 42.47
C LEU A 442 33.98 6.33 41.40
N VAL A 443 33.10 6.50 40.39
CA VAL A 443 33.03 5.96 39.01
C VAL A 443 34.15 4.99 38.55
N ILE A 444 33.75 3.87 37.94
CA ILE A 444 34.17 3.37 36.59
C ILE A 444 33.44 2.05 36.29
N GLY A 445 32.81 1.94 35.11
CA GLY A 445 32.53 0.65 34.46
C GLY A 445 31.19 0.53 33.73
N SER A 446 31.13 0.95 32.46
CA SER A 446 30.51 0.16 31.35
C SER A 446 30.48 0.98 30.05
N VAL A 447 31.62 0.96 29.37
CA VAL A 447 31.72 1.04 27.90
C VAL A 447 32.36 -0.28 27.48
N LEU A 448 31.83 -0.90 26.41
CA LEU A 448 32.13 -2.21 25.80
C LEU A 448 31.11 -3.30 26.16
N ASP A 449 30.09 -3.45 25.30
CA ASP A 449 29.89 -4.72 24.63
C ASP A 449 29.30 -4.52 23.23
N GLY A 450 29.90 -5.19 22.25
CA GLY A 450 29.74 -4.94 20.84
C GLY A 450 31.01 -5.32 20.09
N ILE A 451 31.22 -6.64 19.91
CA ILE A 451 31.84 -7.33 18.76
C ILE A 451 32.09 -8.80 19.15
N PHE A 452 31.27 -9.72 18.61
CA PHE A 452 31.59 -11.00 17.95
C PHE A 452 30.35 -11.93 17.97
N ASP A 453 29.96 -12.38 16.77
CA ASP A 453 29.11 -13.53 16.37
C ASP A 453 27.73 -13.75 17.05
#